data_AF-A0A817RLI6-F1
#
_entry.id   AF-A0A817RLI6-F1
#
_cell.length_a   1.000
_cell.length_b   1.000
_cell.length_c   1.000
_cell.angle_alpha   90.00
_cell.angle_beta   90.00
_cell.angle_gamma   90.00
#
_symmetry.space_group_name_H-M   'P 1'
#
loop_
_entity.id
_entity.type
_entity.pdbx_description
1 polymer ?
#
loop_
_entity_poly.entity_id
_entity_poly.type
_entity_poly.pdbx_seq_one_letter_code
_entity_poly.pdbx_strand_id
1 'polypeptide(L)'
;MDIINHTTKDTCKLKYFQYSYFSKDVPRKVTGVITDSNSQARWVLSGTWTEKIEGGPVESTSDHNTHSHHMETHNMKVLWQRKMPPAYMEKMYNFTELAIELNEDEPGVAPTDSRRRPDQRLMEEGRWDEANQEKLRVEEKQRQTRKIREVHGSGTDSYKPKWFIKQFDSMTNSDVHVFTNQYWESKLKQDWSRCDDIF
;
A
#
# COMPACT_ATOMS: atom_id res chain seq x y z
N MET A 1 9.20 -6.92 9.90
CA MET A 1 8.18 -7.31 8.92
C MET A 1 8.59 -8.66 8.41
N ASP A 2 7.68 -9.63 8.50
CA ASP A 2 7.99 -11.01 8.16
C ASP A 2 7.12 -11.40 6.95
N ILE A 3 7.76 -11.94 5.92
CA ILE A 3 7.12 -12.42 4.70
C ILE A 3 7.33 -13.92 4.67
N ILE A 4 6.25 -14.68 4.50
CA ILE A 4 6.28 -16.14 4.52
C ILE A 4 5.71 -16.66 3.21
N ASN A 5 6.47 -17.49 2.51
CA ASN A 5 5.94 -18.27 1.40
C ASN A 5 5.23 -19.50 1.98
N HIS A 6 3.89 -19.54 1.93
CA HIS A 6 3.12 -20.64 2.52
C HIS A 6 3.29 -21.99 1.78
N THR A 7 3.81 -22.00 0.55
CA THR A 7 4.08 -23.20 -0.25
C THR A 7 5.47 -23.77 0.03
N THR A 8 6.53 -22.95 -0.12
CA THR A 8 7.93 -23.43 0.06
C THR A 8 8.39 -23.37 1.51
N LYS A 9 7.69 -22.62 2.37
CA LYS A 9 8.06 -22.29 3.75
C LYS A 9 9.32 -21.42 3.88
N ASP A 10 9.79 -20.84 2.79
CA ASP A 10 10.83 -19.82 2.85
C ASP A 10 10.29 -18.58 3.59
N THR A 11 11.16 -17.93 4.37
CA THR A 11 10.80 -16.72 5.11
C THR A 11 11.77 -15.59 4.81
N CYS A 12 11.27 -14.36 4.75
CA CYS A 12 12.08 -13.15 4.69
C CYS A 12 11.74 -12.27 5.89
N LYS A 13 12.73 -12.03 6.75
CA LYS A 13 12.59 -11.17 7.93
C LYS A 13 13.26 -9.85 7.66
N LEU A 14 12.48 -8.79 7.50
CA LEU A 14 12.93 -7.42 7.29
C LEU A 14 12.93 -6.63 8.61
N LYS A 15 14.06 -6.00 8.93
CA LYS A 15 14.25 -5.11 10.07
C LYS A 15 14.41 -3.67 9.59
N TYR A 16 13.48 -2.82 9.98
CA TYR A 16 13.55 -1.37 9.75
C TYR A 16 14.15 -0.71 10.98
N PHE A 17 15.19 0.09 10.78
CA PHE A 17 15.88 0.77 11.87
C PHE A 17 15.18 2.10 12.16
N GLN A 18 14.84 2.30 13.43
CA GLN A 18 14.31 3.58 13.89
C GLN A 18 15.38 4.66 13.76
N TYR A 19 14.95 5.86 13.36
CA TYR A 19 15.84 7.01 13.33
C TYR A 19 16.32 7.33 14.76
N SER A 20 17.61 7.62 14.89
CA SER A 20 18.21 8.06 16.15
C SER A 20 19.25 9.13 15.87
N TYR A 21 19.13 10.28 16.55
CA TYR A 21 20.08 11.39 16.45
C TYR A 21 21.49 11.02 16.94
N PHE A 22 21.63 9.98 17.78
CA PHE A 22 22.89 9.58 18.39
C PHE A 22 23.52 8.33 17.72
N SER A 23 22.80 7.69 16.79
CA SER A 23 23.32 6.52 16.10
C SER A 23 24.25 6.95 14.96
N LYS A 24 25.31 6.17 14.75
CA LYS A 24 26.15 6.24 13.54
C LYS A 24 25.55 5.46 12.37
N ASP A 25 24.42 4.78 12.58
CA ASP A 25 23.73 4.06 11.51
C ASP A 25 23.21 5.01 10.44
N VAL A 26 23.21 4.52 9.20
CA VAL A 26 22.58 5.20 8.07
C VAL A 26 21.08 5.38 8.39
N PRO A 27 20.54 6.61 8.34
CA PRO A 27 19.11 6.84 8.50
C PRO A 27 18.30 6.03 7.50
N ARG A 28 17.10 5.58 7.91
CA ARG A 28 16.18 4.83 7.03
C ARG A 28 16.73 3.49 6.54
N LYS A 29 17.74 2.96 7.23
CA LYS A 29 18.32 1.65 7.00
C LYS A 29 17.26 0.55 7.16
N VAL A 30 17.33 -0.40 6.26
CA VAL A 30 16.59 -1.66 6.32
C VAL A 30 17.55 -2.79 6.02
N THR A 31 17.45 -3.87 6.79
CA THR A 31 18.18 -5.11 6.55
C THR A 31 17.19 -6.25 6.47
N GLY A 32 17.54 -7.32 5.77
CA GLY A 32 16.72 -8.52 5.70
C GLY A 32 17.55 -9.78 5.61
N VAL A 33 16.95 -10.89 6.03
CA VAL A 33 17.51 -12.23 5.83
C VAL A 33 16.41 -13.10 5.25
N ILE A 34 16.72 -13.80 4.16
CA ILE A 34 15.86 -14.82 3.57
C ILE A 34 16.39 -16.18 4.02
N THR A 35 15.53 -16.95 4.68
CA THR A 35 15.83 -18.31 5.12
C THR A 35 14.99 -19.31 4.34
N ASP A 36 15.57 -20.45 4.02
CA ASP A 36 14.81 -21.57 3.46
C ASP A 36 13.96 -22.28 4.53
N SER A 37 13.21 -23.29 4.09
CA SER A 37 12.40 -24.16 4.97
C SER A 37 13.20 -24.93 6.02
N ASN A 38 14.50 -25.11 5.83
CA ASN A 38 15.42 -25.74 6.79
C ASN A 38 16.02 -24.72 7.76
N SER A 39 15.50 -23.48 7.79
CA SER A 39 16.01 -22.37 8.61
C SER A 39 17.45 -21.95 8.27
N GLN A 40 17.96 -22.32 7.08
CA GLN A 40 19.27 -21.86 6.62
C GLN A 40 19.14 -20.52 5.92
N ALA A 41 19.96 -19.55 6.30
CA ALA A 41 20.02 -18.26 5.62
C ALA A 41 20.61 -18.44 4.21
N ARG A 42 19.86 -18.03 3.19
CA ARG A 42 20.25 -18.16 1.78
C ARG A 42 20.62 -16.82 1.17
N TRP A 43 19.96 -15.73 1.61
CA TRP A 43 20.21 -14.39 1.11
C TRP A 43 20.17 -13.35 2.23
N VAL A 44 20.94 -12.29 2.04
CA VAL A 44 20.86 -11.08 2.85
C VAL A 44 20.40 -9.91 2.00
N LEU A 45 19.64 -9.01 2.63
CA LEU A 45 19.16 -7.77 2.06
C LEU A 45 19.70 -6.61 2.89
N SER A 46 20.09 -5.53 2.23
CA SER A 46 20.55 -4.31 2.90
C SER A 46 20.29 -3.09 2.02
N GLY A 47 20.00 -1.96 2.65
CA GLY A 47 19.85 -0.70 1.94
C GLY A 47 19.08 0.32 2.76
N THR A 48 18.48 1.27 2.07
CA THR A 48 17.58 2.26 2.65
C THR A 48 16.24 2.23 1.91
N TRP A 49 15.14 2.26 2.65
CA TRP A 49 13.81 2.18 2.04
C TRP A 49 13.44 3.42 1.20
N THR A 50 14.28 4.46 1.22
CA THR A 50 14.13 5.68 0.42
C THR A 50 15.00 5.77 -0.82
N GLU A 51 16.00 4.89 -1.00
CA GLU A 51 16.94 5.00 -2.12
C GLU A 51 17.10 3.70 -2.89
N LYS A 52 17.60 2.64 -2.25
CA LYS A 52 17.83 1.35 -2.90
C LYS A 52 17.85 0.19 -1.90
N ILE A 53 17.53 -0.99 -2.39
CA ILE A 53 17.69 -2.28 -1.71
C ILE A 53 18.62 -3.12 -2.56
N GLU A 54 19.66 -3.64 -1.91
CA GLU A 54 20.61 -4.58 -2.47
C GLU A 54 20.47 -5.93 -1.76
N GLY A 55 20.80 -7.00 -2.46
CA GLY A 55 20.85 -8.32 -1.87
C GLY A 55 21.79 -9.27 -2.60
N GLY A 56 22.24 -10.28 -1.88
CA GLY A 56 23.17 -11.28 -2.39
C GLY A 56 23.06 -12.60 -1.62
N PRO A 57 23.58 -13.69 -2.20
CA PRO A 57 23.59 -14.99 -1.56
C PRO A 57 24.54 -15.00 -0.35
N VAL A 58 24.21 -15.78 0.67
CA VAL A 58 25.09 -16.03 1.82
C VAL A 58 26.17 -17.03 1.39
N GLU A 59 27.45 -16.63 1.45
CA GLU A 59 28.59 -17.46 1.03
C GLU A 59 29.20 -18.25 2.20
N SER A 60 29.14 -17.72 3.42
CA SER A 60 29.58 -18.40 4.65
C SER A 60 28.75 -17.95 5.86
N THR A 61 28.30 -18.90 6.68
CA THR A 61 27.78 -18.64 8.03
C THR A 61 28.90 -18.98 9.00
N SER A 62 29.62 -17.98 9.52
CA SER A 62 30.63 -18.22 10.54
C SER A 62 29.96 -18.60 11.87
N ASP A 63 30.05 -19.89 12.22
CA ASP A 63 29.68 -20.45 13.53
C ASP A 63 30.72 -20.04 14.59
N HIS A 64 30.81 -18.76 14.94
CA HIS A 64 31.67 -18.33 16.04
C HIS A 64 30.96 -17.32 16.96
N ASN A 65 30.25 -17.89 17.94
CA ASN A 65 30.21 -17.51 19.36
C ASN A 65 30.44 -16.03 19.74
N THR A 66 29.87 -15.10 18.97
CA THR A 66 29.84 -13.68 19.25
C THR A 66 28.43 -13.19 18.93
N HIS A 67 27.87 -12.33 19.77
CA HIS A 67 26.50 -11.80 19.66
C HIS A 67 26.26 -10.90 18.43
N SER A 68 27.02 -11.09 17.34
CA SER A 68 26.90 -10.37 16.09
C SER A 68 27.04 -11.35 14.93
N HIS A 69 25.91 -11.75 14.36
CA HIS A 69 25.86 -12.51 13.11
C HIS A 69 26.33 -11.61 11.97
N HIS A 70 27.64 -11.53 11.74
CA HIS A 70 28.20 -10.95 10.53
C HIS A 70 28.12 -11.99 9.41
N MET A 71 27.12 -11.87 8.55
CA MET A 71 27.02 -12.68 7.34
C MET A 71 27.87 -12.01 6.26
N GLU A 72 28.88 -12.71 5.77
CA GLU A 72 29.74 -12.21 4.70
C GLU A 72 29.07 -12.42 3.34
N THR A 73 29.12 -11.41 2.47
CA THR A 73 28.51 -11.44 1.14
C THR A 73 29.33 -10.58 0.19
N HIS A 74 29.91 -11.18 -0.84
CA HIS A 74 30.77 -10.46 -1.79
C HIS A 74 30.00 -9.99 -3.04
N ASN A 75 28.80 -10.52 -3.30
CA ASN A 75 28.06 -10.34 -4.56
C ASN A 75 26.69 -9.66 -4.37
N MET A 76 26.66 -8.52 -3.69
CA MET A 76 25.43 -7.72 -3.56
C MET A 76 25.01 -7.12 -4.91
N LYS A 77 23.75 -7.33 -5.30
CA LYS A 77 23.14 -6.76 -6.51
C LYS A 77 22.00 -5.83 -6.12
N VAL A 78 21.80 -4.77 -6.89
CA VAL A 78 20.64 -3.89 -6.74
C VAL A 78 19.38 -4.66 -7.12
N LEU A 79 18.48 -4.86 -6.16
CA LEU A 79 17.19 -5.53 -6.35
C LEU A 79 16.06 -4.53 -6.60
N TRP A 80 16.17 -3.35 -5.99
CA TRP A 80 15.24 -2.25 -6.17
C TRP A 80 15.98 -0.92 -6.01
N GLN A 81 15.60 0.06 -6.80
CA GLN A 81 16.07 1.43 -6.68
C GLN A 81 14.91 2.39 -6.90
N ARG A 82 14.85 3.43 -6.07
CA ARG A 82 13.84 4.48 -6.19
C ARG A 82 14.04 5.25 -7.49
N LYS A 83 12.95 5.41 -8.25
CA LYS A 83 12.86 6.43 -9.31
C LYS A 83 12.68 7.80 -8.65
N MET A 84 13.61 8.72 -8.88
CA MET A 84 13.52 10.05 -8.31
C MET A 84 12.38 10.83 -8.97
N PRO A 85 11.58 11.56 -8.19
CA PRO A 85 10.51 12.42 -8.70
C PRO A 85 11.06 13.57 -9.57
N PRO A 86 10.23 14.18 -10.43
CA PRO A 86 10.62 15.31 -11.26
C PRO A 86 11.12 16.52 -10.45
N ALA A 87 11.99 17.34 -11.05
CA ALA A 87 12.61 18.48 -10.35
C ALA A 87 11.61 19.50 -9.77
N TYR A 88 10.41 19.61 -10.34
CA TYR A 88 9.36 20.53 -9.91
C TYR A 88 8.39 19.94 -8.88
N MET A 89 8.67 18.76 -8.32
CA MET A 89 7.79 18.06 -7.37
C MET A 89 7.38 18.90 -6.15
N GLU A 90 8.23 19.85 -5.73
CA GLU A 90 7.99 20.70 -4.56
C GLU A 90 6.74 21.58 -4.74
N LYS A 91 6.38 21.88 -5.99
CA LYS A 91 5.17 22.62 -6.36
C LYS A 91 3.93 21.73 -6.45
N MET A 92 4.11 20.41 -6.41
CA MET A 92 3.09 19.39 -6.60
C MET A 92 3.09 18.40 -5.42
N TYR A 93 3.02 18.94 -4.20
CA TYR A 93 2.89 18.16 -2.96
C TYR A 93 3.98 17.11 -2.74
N ASN A 94 5.15 17.27 -3.37
CA ASN A 94 6.24 16.29 -3.35
C ASN A 94 5.84 14.90 -3.89
N PHE A 95 4.90 14.86 -4.84
CA PHE A 95 4.43 13.61 -5.44
C PHE A 95 5.50 12.95 -6.32
N THR A 96 5.43 11.61 -6.37
CA THR A 96 6.09 10.82 -7.40
C THR A 96 5.33 10.95 -8.71
N GLU A 97 5.97 10.63 -9.83
CA GLU A 97 5.32 10.57 -11.15
C GLU A 97 4.09 9.65 -11.13
N LEU A 98 4.22 8.45 -10.55
CA LEU A 98 3.09 7.54 -10.36
C LEU A 98 1.94 8.20 -9.57
N ALA A 99 2.24 8.95 -8.51
CA ALA A 99 1.20 9.60 -7.71
C ALA A 99 0.47 10.71 -8.48
N ILE A 100 1.16 11.39 -9.40
CA ILE A 100 0.54 12.37 -10.31
C ILE A 100 -0.43 11.66 -11.27
N GLU A 101 -0.02 10.53 -11.83
CA GLU A 101 -0.82 9.76 -12.80
C GLU A 101 -2.08 9.11 -12.18
N LEU A 102 -2.08 8.84 -10.87
CA LEU A 102 -3.20 8.14 -10.21
C LEU A 102 -4.55 8.87 -10.36
N ASN A 103 -4.56 10.20 -10.44
CA ASN A 103 -5.78 11.00 -10.52
C ASN A 103 -6.04 11.62 -11.90
N GLU A 104 -5.29 11.19 -12.94
CA GLU A 104 -5.57 11.57 -14.32
C GLU A 104 -6.93 11.01 -14.75
N ASP A 105 -7.70 11.79 -15.51
CA ASP A 105 -9.05 11.41 -15.94
C ASP A 105 -9.04 10.17 -16.83
N GLU A 106 -9.88 9.20 -16.48
CA GLU A 106 -10.03 7.95 -17.22
C GLU A 106 -11.50 7.76 -17.62
N PRO A 107 -11.82 7.61 -18.92
CA PRO A 107 -13.19 7.42 -19.36
C PRO A 107 -13.74 6.05 -18.92
N GLY A 108 -15.05 6.01 -18.66
CA GLY A 108 -15.75 4.77 -18.40
C GLY A 108 -15.39 4.10 -17.06
N VAL A 109 -14.92 4.87 -16.07
CA VAL A 109 -14.81 4.42 -14.67
C VAL A 109 -16.15 4.55 -13.94
N ALA A 110 -16.29 3.82 -12.83
CA ALA A 110 -17.47 3.85 -11.99
C ALA A 110 -17.79 5.28 -11.50
N PRO A 111 -19.06 5.64 -11.25
CA PRO A 111 -19.43 6.92 -10.64
C PRO A 111 -18.86 7.13 -9.24
N THR A 112 -18.42 6.05 -8.58
CA THR A 112 -17.78 6.06 -7.27
C THR A 112 -16.25 6.14 -7.34
N ASP A 113 -15.65 6.23 -8.53
CA ASP A 113 -14.20 6.32 -8.70
C ASP A 113 -13.66 7.64 -8.12
N SER A 114 -12.49 7.58 -7.47
CA SER A 114 -11.92 8.76 -6.80
C SER A 114 -11.57 9.89 -7.77
N ARG A 115 -11.32 9.61 -9.05
CA ARG A 115 -11.12 10.65 -10.08
C ARG A 115 -12.32 11.57 -10.25
N ARG A 116 -13.52 11.06 -9.93
CA ARG A 116 -14.78 11.80 -10.03
C ARG A 116 -15.14 12.55 -8.75
N ARG A 117 -14.28 12.49 -7.73
CA ARG A 117 -14.51 13.15 -6.45
C ARG A 117 -14.32 14.68 -6.59
N PRO A 118 -15.39 15.48 -6.45
CA PRO A 118 -15.38 16.88 -6.89
C PRO A 118 -14.48 17.79 -6.05
N ASP A 119 -14.45 17.60 -4.73
CA ASP A 119 -13.58 18.36 -3.82
C ASP A 119 -12.09 18.14 -4.14
N GLN A 120 -11.71 16.90 -4.45
CA GLN A 120 -10.33 16.56 -4.82
C GLN A 120 -9.94 17.16 -6.18
N ARG A 121 -10.83 17.10 -7.18
CA ARG A 121 -10.59 17.69 -8.52
C ARG A 121 -10.43 19.22 -8.43
N LEU A 122 -11.32 19.90 -7.71
CA LEU A 122 -11.24 21.35 -7.51
C LEU A 122 -9.95 21.76 -6.79
N MET A 123 -9.51 20.96 -5.81
CA MET A 123 -8.23 21.18 -5.12
C MET A 123 -7.04 21.05 -6.08
N GLU A 124 -7.05 20.05 -6.96
CA GLU A 124 -6.02 19.85 -7.97
C GLU A 124 -5.95 21.02 -8.97
N GLU A 125 -7.10 21.61 -9.31
CA GLU A 125 -7.22 22.81 -10.15
C GLU A 125 -6.89 24.12 -9.40
N GLY A 126 -6.57 24.07 -8.10
CA GLY A 126 -6.27 25.23 -7.27
C GLY A 126 -7.50 26.06 -6.86
N ARG A 127 -8.71 25.53 -7.02
CA ARG A 127 -9.99 26.18 -6.67
C ARG A 127 -10.36 25.87 -5.21
N TRP A 128 -9.57 26.39 -4.29
CA TRP A 128 -9.60 26.04 -2.86
C TRP A 128 -10.94 26.28 -2.16
N ASP A 129 -11.57 27.44 -2.39
CA ASP A 129 -12.84 27.77 -1.72
C ASP A 129 -13.97 26.83 -2.14
N GLU A 130 -14.04 26.51 -3.43
CA GLU A 130 -15.03 25.59 -3.99
C GLU A 130 -14.76 24.15 -3.54
N ALA A 131 -13.49 23.74 -3.51
CA ALA A 131 -13.10 22.44 -2.96
C ALA A 131 -13.57 22.26 -1.51
N ASN A 132 -13.42 23.30 -0.68
CA ASN A 132 -13.88 23.27 0.71
C ASN A 132 -15.40 23.17 0.82
N GLN A 133 -16.16 23.86 -0.04
CA GLN A 133 -17.62 23.76 -0.07
C GLN A 133 -18.08 22.36 -0.49
N GLU A 134 -17.49 21.80 -1.56
CA GLU A 134 -17.80 20.46 -2.03
C GLU A 134 -17.42 19.38 -1.01
N LYS A 135 -16.31 19.56 -0.29
CA LYS A 135 -15.90 18.66 0.79
C LYS A 135 -16.96 18.58 1.87
N LEU A 136 -17.47 19.73 2.33
CA LEU A 136 -18.54 19.77 3.33
C LEU A 136 -19.81 19.08 2.83
N ARG A 137 -20.17 19.30 1.57
CA ARG A 137 -21.36 18.70 0.93
C ARG A 137 -21.26 17.17 0.88
N VAL A 138 -20.13 16.62 0.42
CA VAL A 138 -19.88 15.17 0.31
C VAL A 138 -19.84 14.51 1.69
N GLU A 139 -19.13 15.12 2.66
CA GLU A 139 -19.07 14.59 4.03
C GLU A 139 -20.44 14.59 4.71
N GLU A 140 -21.25 15.62 4.51
CA GLU A 140 -22.60 15.70 5.08
C GLU A 140 -23.54 14.69 4.43
N LYS A 141 -23.48 14.50 3.10
CA LYS A 141 -24.21 13.43 2.39
C LYS A 141 -23.86 12.05 2.95
N GLN A 142 -22.57 11.81 3.23
CA GLN A 142 -22.12 10.54 3.82
C GLN A 142 -22.62 10.37 5.26
N ARG A 143 -22.58 11.43 6.09
CA ARG A 143 -23.11 11.42 7.47
C ARG A 143 -24.61 11.13 7.51
N GLN A 144 -25.39 11.78 6.64
CA GLN A 144 -26.84 11.57 6.54
C GLN A 144 -27.17 10.13 6.09
N THR A 145 -26.48 9.63 5.06
CA THR A 145 -26.65 8.25 4.58
C THR A 145 -26.37 7.23 5.69
N ARG A 146 -25.32 7.45 6.49
CA ARG A 146 -25.02 6.61 7.65
C ARG A 146 -26.13 6.66 8.71
N LYS A 147 -26.60 7.86 9.07
CA LYS A 147 -27.68 8.04 10.05
C LYS A 147 -28.97 7.33 9.62
N ILE A 148 -29.32 7.41 8.33
CA ILE A 148 -30.47 6.69 7.76
C ILE A 148 -30.33 5.18 7.95
N ARG A 149 -29.16 4.60 7.65
CA ARG A 149 -28.89 3.15 7.85
C ARG A 149 -28.97 2.74 9.32
N GLU A 150 -28.47 3.57 10.23
CA GLU A 150 -28.54 3.30 11.67
C GLU A 150 -29.99 3.30 12.18
N VAL A 151 -30.82 4.24 11.71
CA VAL A 151 -32.25 4.34 12.09
C VAL A 151 -33.08 3.16 11.56
N HIS A 152 -32.80 2.66 10.37
CA HIS A 152 -33.52 1.53 9.77
C HIS A 152 -33.10 0.16 10.34
N GLY A 153 -32.53 0.14 11.56
CA GLY A 153 -32.12 -1.08 12.26
C GLY A 153 -30.98 -1.84 11.57
N SER A 154 -30.33 -1.21 10.60
CA SER A 154 -29.34 -1.86 9.74
C SER A 154 -27.93 -1.77 10.34
N GLY A 155 -27.68 -0.88 11.31
CA GLY A 155 -26.37 -0.72 11.96
C GLY A 155 -25.20 -0.48 10.99
N THR A 156 -23.98 -0.47 11.50
CA THR A 156 -22.75 -0.41 10.67
C THR A 156 -22.56 -1.69 9.84
N ASP A 157 -23.08 -2.82 10.31
CA ASP A 157 -22.94 -4.14 9.69
C ASP A 157 -23.85 -4.39 8.48
N SER A 158 -24.78 -3.47 8.18
CA SER A 158 -25.62 -3.59 6.97
C SER A 158 -24.93 -3.19 5.68
N TYR A 159 -23.90 -2.33 5.75
CA TYR A 159 -23.26 -1.87 4.53
C TYR A 159 -22.42 -2.99 3.92
N LYS A 160 -22.78 -3.39 2.71
CA LYS A 160 -22.04 -4.38 1.93
C LYS A 160 -21.24 -3.68 0.82
N PRO A 161 -19.90 -3.77 0.83
CA PRO A 161 -19.09 -3.32 -0.30
C PRO A 161 -19.55 -3.98 -1.60
N LYS A 162 -19.52 -3.26 -2.72
CA LYS A 162 -20.08 -3.75 -3.99
C LYS A 162 -19.14 -4.72 -4.74
N TRP A 163 -17.84 -4.49 -4.59
CA TRP A 163 -16.78 -5.16 -5.38
C TRP A 163 -15.97 -6.18 -4.58
N PHE A 164 -16.23 -6.28 -3.27
CA PHE A 164 -15.52 -7.16 -2.34
C PHE A 164 -16.49 -7.83 -1.39
N ILE A 165 -16.16 -9.05 -0.99
CA ILE A 165 -16.86 -9.79 0.06
C ILE A 165 -15.92 -10.07 1.23
N LYS A 166 -16.44 -10.01 2.45
CA LYS A 166 -15.69 -10.39 3.64
C LYS A 166 -15.67 -11.91 3.76
N GLN A 167 -14.49 -12.51 3.88
CA GLN A 167 -14.29 -13.95 4.04
C GLN A 167 -13.18 -14.21 5.06
N PHE A 168 -13.26 -15.30 5.79
CA PHE A 168 -12.18 -15.74 6.68
C PHE A 168 -11.12 -16.49 5.88
N ASP A 169 -9.87 -16.02 5.92
CA ASP A 169 -8.73 -16.73 5.35
C ASP A 169 -8.09 -17.63 6.42
N SER A 170 -8.12 -18.94 6.18
CA SER A 170 -7.52 -19.94 7.07
C SER A 170 -6.00 -19.90 7.06
N MET A 171 -5.36 -19.36 6.01
CA MET A 171 -3.90 -19.28 5.95
C MET A 171 -3.34 -18.17 6.84
N THR A 172 -3.99 -17.01 6.87
CA THR A 172 -3.59 -15.86 7.71
C THR A 172 -4.35 -15.80 9.04
N ASN A 173 -5.36 -16.65 9.23
CA ASN A 173 -6.23 -16.69 10.40
C ASN A 173 -6.90 -15.33 10.67
N SER A 174 -7.38 -14.67 9.62
CA SER A 174 -7.96 -13.32 9.68
C SER A 174 -9.08 -13.13 8.68
N ASP A 175 -9.98 -12.20 8.96
CA ASP A 175 -10.95 -11.72 7.99
C ASP A 175 -10.28 -10.90 6.88
N VAL A 176 -10.54 -11.26 5.63
CA VAL A 176 -10.03 -10.58 4.43
C VAL A 176 -11.18 -10.12 3.52
N HIS A 177 -10.90 -9.14 2.66
CA HIS A 177 -11.83 -8.71 1.62
C HIS A 177 -11.41 -9.31 0.27
N VAL A 178 -12.21 -10.24 -0.25
CA VAL A 178 -11.95 -10.94 -1.50
C VAL A 178 -12.66 -10.22 -2.64
N PHE A 179 -11.90 -9.89 -3.68
CA PHE A 179 -12.42 -9.25 -4.89
C PHE A 179 -13.39 -10.18 -5.62
N THR A 180 -14.55 -9.66 -6.04
CA THR A 180 -15.60 -10.47 -6.66
C THR A 180 -15.48 -10.62 -8.18
N ASN A 181 -14.48 -10.00 -8.83
CA ASN A 181 -14.36 -9.87 -10.29
C ASN A 181 -15.46 -9.07 -11.00
N GLN A 182 -16.51 -8.66 -10.30
CA GLN A 182 -17.68 -8.01 -10.89
C GLN A 182 -17.41 -6.57 -11.35
N TYR A 183 -16.40 -5.89 -10.80
CA TYR A 183 -16.08 -4.52 -11.22
C TYR A 183 -15.72 -4.45 -12.71
N TRP A 184 -14.85 -5.34 -13.17
CA TRP A 184 -14.39 -5.35 -14.56
C TRP A 184 -15.50 -5.75 -15.53
N GLU A 185 -16.41 -6.65 -15.13
CA GLU A 185 -17.59 -7.00 -15.91
C GLU A 185 -18.55 -5.80 -16.06
N SER A 186 -18.80 -5.06 -14.96
CA SER A 186 -19.57 -3.81 -14.99
C SER A 186 -18.90 -2.76 -15.86
N LYS A 187 -17.58 -2.59 -15.75
CA LYS A 187 -16.81 -1.65 -16.57
C LYS A 187 -16.90 -1.98 -18.07
N LEU A 188 -16.77 -3.26 -18.44
CA LEU A 188 -16.90 -3.69 -19.83
C LEU A 188 -18.28 -3.38 -20.42
N LYS A 189 -19.34 -3.57 -19.63
CA LYS A 189 -20.73 -3.29 -20.03
C LYS A 189 -21.14 -1.83 -19.87
N GLN A 190 -20.29 -1.01 -19.23
CA GLN A 190 -20.63 0.33 -18.77
C GLN A 190 -21.91 0.38 -17.92
N ASP A 191 -22.16 -0.69 -17.14
CA ASP A 191 -23.32 -0.81 -16.26
C ASP A 191 -22.91 -0.57 -14.80
N TRP A 192 -23.28 0.63 -14.32
CA TRP A 192 -23.02 1.11 -12.97
C TRP A 192 -24.25 1.12 -12.08
N SER A 193 -25.33 0.43 -12.46
CA SER A 193 -26.60 0.38 -11.70
C SER A 193 -26.45 -0.05 -10.24
N ARG A 194 -25.36 -0.76 -9.91
CA ARG A 194 -25.03 -1.22 -8.56
C ARG A 194 -24.30 -0.20 -7.69
N CYS A 195 -23.76 0.86 -8.29
CA CYS A 195 -23.06 1.91 -7.59
C CYS A 195 -24.04 2.83 -6.87
N ASP A 196 -23.69 3.20 -5.64
CA ASP A 196 -24.43 4.22 -4.91
C ASP A 196 -23.98 5.61 -5.38
N ASP A 197 -24.87 6.60 -5.28
CA ASP A 197 -24.54 8.00 -5.55
C ASP A 197 -23.87 8.62 -4.31
N ILE A 198 -22.54 8.75 -4.35
CA ILE A 198 -21.72 9.14 -3.19
C ILE A 198 -21.08 10.53 -3.29
N PHE A 199 -21.16 11.18 -4.45
CA PHE A 199 -20.65 12.53 -4.62
C PHE A 199 -21.76 13.55 -4.56
#